data_AF-A0A7R9FR45-F1
#
_entry.id   AF-A0A7R9FR45-F1
#
_cell.length_a   1.000
_cell.length_b   1.000
_cell.length_c   1.000
_cell.angle_alpha   90.00
_cell.angle_beta   90.00
_cell.angle_gamma   90.00
#
_symmetry.space_group_name_H-M   'P 1'
#
loop_
_entity.id
_entity.type
_entity.pdbx_description
1 polymer ?
#
loop_
_entity_poly.entity_id
_entity_poly.type
_entity_poly.pdbx_seq_one_letter_code
_entity_poly.pdbx_strand_id
1 'polypeptide(L)'
;MLPVQLQEKSNHAWENFVKALAQVKAQDAVSPVNPPTPLTLWMPRDLRRFYRYSGSFTMPACDQVVVWTVFETPIHIGRRQLEHWNQLTTKFGPSKAGPSKLTNNFRPIQSRNGRRILFNQGHGFPRQFPSPRTVPVELKMQVVASEVPKISGGGLPGEYVLDQLRFHWGSTGDRGSEHTLYGARFPMEMHMVHHNAKFLGLTEAIASGEPTALAVLGFFFEVSEEPNNQWSNLVEALGHMDVQNAEHLVSPPTPLTLWMPEDLSGFYRYYGSLTTPTCDQVVVWTLFTSPIPIGREQIDLNSHERPHEKEDDKRLAKEKSFRHKNEKEKLEQWNKSKTKTDKQLTDNFRPTQPRNGREILCNFRECAKSSRIAIYIASTTGILAFIALVFYSSYRRLKRVSYARLS
;
A
#
# COMPACT_ATOMS: atom_id res chain seq x y z
N MET A 1 18.55 4.07 -8.61
CA MET A 1 19.80 3.74 -9.30
C MET A 1 20.62 4.99 -9.46
N LEU A 2 21.90 4.86 -9.16
CA LEU A 2 22.88 5.92 -9.23
C LEU A 2 23.82 5.55 -10.37
N PRO A 3 23.77 6.25 -11.52
CA PRO A 3 24.75 6.00 -12.55
C PRO A 3 26.13 6.33 -11.99
N VAL A 4 27.10 5.43 -12.19
CA VAL A 4 28.48 5.67 -11.79
C VAL A 4 29.31 5.89 -13.05
N GLN A 5 30.01 7.02 -13.12
CA GLN A 5 30.84 7.38 -14.26
C GLN A 5 32.32 7.33 -13.87
N LEU A 6 33.12 6.69 -14.70
CA LEU A 6 34.56 6.63 -14.52
C LEU A 6 35.18 8.02 -14.70
N GLN A 7 36.08 8.39 -13.79
CA GLN A 7 36.94 9.56 -13.91
C GLN A 7 38.41 9.19 -13.62
N GLU A 8 39.32 10.10 -13.98
CA GLU A 8 40.75 9.91 -13.72
C GLU A 8 41.09 9.96 -12.22
N LYS A 9 40.44 10.86 -11.47
CA LYS A 9 40.69 11.04 -10.04
C LYS A 9 39.84 10.09 -9.21
N SER A 10 40.43 9.53 -8.17
CA SER A 10 39.71 8.81 -7.11
C SER A 10 38.70 9.73 -6.42
N ASN A 11 37.54 9.17 -6.08
CA ASN A 11 36.53 9.86 -5.28
C ASN A 11 36.56 9.31 -3.86
N HIS A 12 36.88 10.17 -2.89
CA HIS A 12 36.95 9.84 -1.46
C HIS A 12 35.74 9.03 -0.94
N ALA A 13 34.55 9.26 -1.49
CA ALA A 13 33.33 8.55 -1.11
C ALA A 13 33.46 7.02 -1.23
N TRP A 14 34.33 6.51 -2.10
CA TRP A 14 34.49 5.07 -2.32
C TRP A 14 35.59 4.43 -1.48
N GLU A 15 36.42 5.20 -0.78
CA GLU A 15 37.64 4.68 -0.14
C GLU A 15 37.35 3.59 0.90
N ASN A 16 36.41 3.83 1.81
CA ASN A 16 36.05 2.84 2.82
C ASN A 16 35.32 1.65 2.19
N PHE A 17 34.54 1.89 1.13
CA PHE A 17 33.82 0.84 0.42
C PHE A 17 34.79 -0.12 -0.28
N VAL A 18 35.78 0.39 -1.01
CA VAL A 18 36.72 -0.48 -1.72
C VAL A 18 37.63 -1.27 -0.78
N LYS A 19 37.97 -0.70 0.38
CA LYS A 19 38.67 -1.42 1.46
C LYS A 19 37.84 -2.57 2.00
N ALA A 20 36.54 -2.36 2.23
CA ALA A 20 35.62 -3.40 2.67
C ALA A 20 35.41 -4.46 1.58
N LEU A 21 35.27 -4.04 0.31
CA LEU A 21 35.09 -4.92 -0.84
C LEU A 21 36.27 -5.89 -1.01
N ALA A 22 37.50 -5.43 -0.76
CA ALA A 22 38.70 -6.27 -0.81
C ALA A 22 38.68 -7.45 0.19
N GLN A 23 37.85 -7.39 1.23
CA GLN A 23 37.68 -8.48 2.20
C GLN A 23 36.62 -9.51 1.77
N VAL A 24 35.82 -9.21 0.74
CA VAL A 24 34.78 -10.12 0.23
C VAL A 24 35.43 -11.15 -0.69
N LYS A 25 35.84 -12.29 -0.10
CA LYS A 25 36.60 -13.34 -0.80
C LYS A 25 35.76 -14.51 -1.30
N ALA A 26 34.51 -14.61 -0.87
CA ALA A 26 33.61 -15.71 -1.22
C ALA A 26 32.20 -15.19 -1.48
N GLN A 27 31.43 -15.98 -2.23
CA GLN A 27 30.01 -15.76 -2.38
C GLN A 27 29.33 -15.74 -1.00
N ASP A 28 28.39 -14.82 -0.82
CA ASP A 28 27.63 -14.61 0.43
C ASP A 28 28.46 -14.09 1.62
N ALA A 29 29.76 -13.84 1.42
CA ALA A 29 30.60 -13.18 2.43
C ALA A 29 30.20 -11.71 2.58
N VAL A 30 30.08 -11.27 3.82
CA VAL A 30 29.75 -9.88 4.17
C VAL A 30 30.97 -9.23 4.80
N SER A 31 31.22 -7.98 4.42
CA SER A 31 32.29 -7.15 5.00
C SER A 31 31.70 -5.80 5.40
N PRO A 32 31.81 -5.36 6.66
CA PRO A 32 31.30 -4.07 7.08
C PRO A 32 32.14 -2.93 6.51
N VAL A 33 31.48 -1.88 6.01
CA VAL A 33 32.16 -0.64 5.63
C VAL A 33 32.48 0.14 6.90
N ASN A 34 33.75 0.15 7.30
CA ASN A 34 34.19 0.77 8.54
C ASN A 34 35.32 1.80 8.27
N PRO A 35 35.17 3.08 8.66
CA PRO A 35 33.97 3.66 9.31
C PRO A 35 32.76 3.70 8.35
N PRO A 36 31.53 3.77 8.89
CA PRO A 36 30.33 3.91 8.09
C PRO A 36 30.43 5.12 7.16
N THR A 37 30.16 4.91 5.87
CA THR A 37 30.19 6.00 4.88
C THR A 37 28.79 6.59 4.76
N PRO A 38 28.59 7.90 5.00
CA PRO A 38 27.28 8.52 4.84
C PRO A 38 26.73 8.35 3.42
N LEU A 39 25.47 7.94 3.30
CA LEU A 39 24.81 7.75 2.00
C LEU A 39 24.82 9.03 1.16
N THR A 40 24.84 10.20 1.80
CA THR A 40 24.95 11.51 1.13
C THR A 40 26.19 11.66 0.26
N LEU A 41 27.29 10.94 0.55
CA LEU A 41 28.48 10.92 -0.29
C LEU A 41 28.29 10.11 -1.58
N TRP A 42 27.32 9.20 -1.59
CA TRP A 42 26.88 8.46 -2.78
C TRP A 42 25.55 8.98 -3.29
N MET A 43 25.24 10.26 -3.11
CA MET A 43 24.07 10.88 -3.71
C MET A 43 24.51 12.03 -4.61
N PRO A 44 23.92 12.20 -5.81
CA PRO A 44 24.17 13.36 -6.63
C PRO A 44 23.77 14.63 -5.89
N ARG A 45 24.52 15.72 -6.12
CA ARG A 45 24.22 17.01 -5.51
C ARG A 45 22.82 17.54 -5.87
N ASP A 46 22.36 17.23 -7.07
CA ASP A 46 21.00 17.53 -7.52
C ASP A 46 20.18 16.25 -7.67
N LEU A 47 19.22 16.08 -6.77
CA LEU A 47 18.27 14.96 -6.77
C LEU A 47 16.96 15.28 -7.50
N ARG A 48 16.81 16.48 -8.06
CA ARG A 48 15.54 16.90 -8.69
C ARG A 48 15.42 16.38 -10.11
N ARG A 49 16.54 16.05 -10.76
CA ARG A 49 16.58 15.61 -12.15
C ARG A 49 16.82 14.11 -12.23
N PHE A 50 15.79 13.38 -12.63
CA PHE A 50 15.82 11.92 -12.71
C PHE A 50 14.80 11.38 -13.70
N TYR A 51 15.08 10.19 -14.20
CA TYR A 51 14.15 9.37 -14.97
C TYR A 51 13.47 8.38 -14.03
N ARG A 52 12.16 8.17 -14.18
CA ARG A 52 11.39 7.20 -13.41
C ARG A 52 10.59 6.28 -14.31
N TYR A 53 10.71 4.97 -14.09
CA TYR A 53 9.96 3.98 -14.84
C TYR A 53 9.74 2.71 -14.02
N SER A 54 8.63 2.01 -14.29
CA SER A 54 8.40 0.65 -13.79
C SER A 54 9.25 -0.33 -14.59
N GLY A 55 10.02 -1.17 -13.93
CA GLY A 55 10.85 -2.19 -14.54
C GLY A 55 10.99 -3.40 -13.63
N SER A 56 11.94 -4.29 -13.95
CA SER A 56 12.21 -5.46 -13.12
C SER A 56 13.51 -5.41 -12.36
N PHE A 57 13.67 -6.34 -11.41
CA PHE A 57 14.96 -6.65 -10.80
C PHE A 57 16.04 -6.89 -11.86
N THR A 58 17.29 -6.52 -11.56
CA THR A 58 18.45 -6.80 -12.40
C THR A 58 19.07 -8.17 -12.14
N MET A 59 18.44 -8.98 -11.28
CA MET A 59 18.81 -10.36 -10.95
C MET A 59 17.61 -11.29 -11.20
N PRO A 60 17.83 -12.59 -11.49
CA PRO A 60 16.76 -13.59 -11.53
C PRO A 60 15.94 -13.56 -10.24
N ALA A 61 14.60 -13.64 -10.25
CA ALA A 61 13.66 -14.03 -11.30
C ALA A 61 13.17 -12.90 -12.25
N CYS A 62 13.81 -11.73 -12.23
CA CYS A 62 13.51 -10.61 -13.14
C CYS A 62 12.05 -10.09 -13.06
N ASP A 63 11.41 -10.15 -11.89
CA ASP A 63 10.03 -9.69 -11.67
C ASP A 63 9.88 -8.19 -11.87
N GLN A 64 8.83 -7.77 -12.58
CA GLN A 64 8.55 -6.36 -12.94
C GLN A 64 7.90 -5.56 -11.80
N VAL A 65 8.56 -5.56 -10.64
CA VAL A 65 8.06 -4.95 -9.39
C VAL A 65 8.88 -3.74 -8.92
N VAL A 66 9.80 -3.24 -9.75
CA VAL A 66 10.76 -2.19 -9.36
C VAL A 66 10.40 -0.84 -9.99
N VAL A 67 10.27 0.20 -9.16
CA VAL A 67 10.29 1.59 -9.64
C VAL A 67 11.72 2.07 -9.72
N TRP A 68 12.27 2.06 -10.92
CA TRP A 68 13.58 2.61 -11.17
C TRP A 68 13.50 4.13 -11.12
N THR A 69 14.22 4.73 -10.17
CA THR A 69 14.55 6.16 -10.19
C THR A 69 16.03 6.26 -10.58
N VAL A 70 16.31 6.76 -11.77
CA VAL A 70 17.67 6.91 -12.31
C VAL A 70 17.99 8.40 -12.33
N PHE A 71 18.85 8.85 -11.43
CA PHE A 71 19.27 10.25 -11.40
C PHE A 71 20.05 10.59 -12.66
N GLU A 72 19.83 11.80 -13.19
CA GLU A 72 20.52 12.26 -14.40
C GLU A 72 22.00 12.51 -14.14
N THR A 73 22.32 13.05 -12.96
CA THR A 73 23.70 13.34 -12.55
C THR A 73 24.37 12.07 -12.00
N PRO A 74 25.47 11.58 -12.61
CA PRO A 74 26.20 10.42 -12.12
C PRO A 74 27.06 10.76 -10.89
N ILE A 75 27.42 9.72 -10.15
CA ILE A 75 28.50 9.76 -9.16
C ILE A 75 29.78 9.30 -9.84
N HIS A 76 30.91 9.87 -9.46
CA HIS A 76 32.18 9.53 -10.07
C HIS A 76 32.91 8.46 -9.28
N ILE A 77 33.63 7.58 -9.97
CA ILE A 77 34.56 6.61 -9.39
C ILE A 77 35.91 6.70 -10.12
N GLY A 78 37.01 6.59 -9.39
CA GLY A 78 38.35 6.57 -9.99
C GLY A 78 38.68 5.20 -10.58
N ARG A 79 39.58 5.16 -11.57
CA ARG A 79 40.03 3.90 -12.20
C ARG A 79 40.58 2.88 -11.20
N ARG A 80 41.48 3.31 -10.30
CA ARG A 80 42.05 2.44 -9.25
C ARG A 80 40.98 1.88 -8.30
N GLN A 81 39.93 2.66 -8.03
CA GLN A 81 38.84 2.23 -7.17
C GLN A 81 37.98 1.17 -7.86
N LEU A 82 37.66 1.37 -9.14
CA LEU A 82 36.88 0.41 -9.94
C LEU A 82 37.60 -0.94 -10.11
N GLU A 83 38.93 -0.95 -10.17
CA GLU A 83 39.75 -2.17 -10.31
C GLU A 83 39.52 -3.19 -9.17
N HIS A 84 39.07 -2.75 -7.99
CA HIS A 84 38.74 -3.66 -6.89
C HIS A 84 37.56 -4.58 -7.21
N TRP A 85 36.60 -4.18 -8.05
CA TRP A 85 35.50 -5.06 -8.48
C TRP A 85 35.99 -6.19 -9.39
N ASN A 86 37.06 -5.96 -10.15
CA ASN A 86 37.64 -6.97 -11.05
C ASN A 86 38.36 -8.10 -10.32
N GLN A 87 38.50 -7.99 -8.99
CA GLN A 87 39.11 -9.01 -8.12
C GLN A 87 38.06 -9.98 -7.57
N LEU A 88 36.76 -9.68 -7.70
CA LEU A 88 35.69 -10.54 -7.21
C LEU A 88 35.60 -11.85 -8.00
N THR A 89 35.28 -12.93 -7.31
CA THR A 89 35.10 -14.26 -7.90
C THR A 89 33.73 -14.85 -7.59
N THR A 90 33.26 -15.75 -8.45
CA THR A 90 31.97 -16.45 -8.34
C THR A 90 32.16 -17.96 -8.53
N LYS A 91 31.33 -18.76 -7.87
CA LYS A 91 31.27 -20.22 -8.05
C LYS A 91 30.44 -20.64 -9.25
N PHE A 92 29.64 -19.74 -9.83
CA PHE A 92 28.72 -20.02 -10.95
C PHE A 92 29.30 -19.69 -12.33
N GLY A 93 30.61 -19.83 -12.50
CA GLY A 93 31.26 -19.64 -13.79
C GLY A 93 31.04 -20.83 -14.75
N PRO A 94 31.32 -20.66 -16.06
CA PRO A 94 31.23 -21.73 -17.05
C PRO A 94 32.25 -22.87 -16.82
N SER A 95 33.21 -22.68 -15.91
CA SER A 95 34.25 -23.64 -15.57
C SER A 95 33.84 -24.52 -14.38
N LYS A 96 33.86 -25.85 -14.57
CA LYS A 96 33.73 -26.84 -13.47
C LYS A 96 34.99 -26.95 -12.59
N ALA A 97 35.99 -26.08 -12.77
CA ALA A 97 37.32 -26.20 -12.16
C ALA A 97 37.65 -25.17 -11.06
N GLY A 98 36.65 -24.51 -10.47
CA GLY A 98 36.84 -23.62 -9.32
C GLY A 98 36.28 -22.19 -9.49
N PRO A 99 36.59 -21.27 -8.55
CA PRO A 99 36.10 -19.90 -8.57
C PRO A 99 36.53 -19.18 -9.86
N SER A 100 35.56 -18.60 -10.58
CA SER A 100 35.80 -17.83 -11.80
C SER A 100 35.70 -16.33 -11.50
N LYS A 101 36.42 -15.46 -12.23
CA LYS A 101 36.28 -14.01 -12.05
C LYS A 101 34.87 -13.54 -12.39
N LEU A 102 34.29 -12.69 -11.54
CA LEU A 102 33.01 -12.04 -11.81
C LEU A 102 33.23 -10.94 -12.85
N THR A 103 32.89 -11.23 -14.10
CA THR A 103 33.00 -10.30 -15.23
C THR A 103 31.62 -10.00 -15.80
N ASN A 104 31.46 -8.84 -16.44
CA ASN A 104 30.22 -8.44 -17.11
C ASN A 104 28.97 -8.59 -16.22
N ASN A 105 29.09 -8.23 -14.93
CA ASN A 105 27.98 -8.28 -13.98
C ASN A 105 26.99 -7.12 -14.21
N PHE A 106 26.35 -7.13 -15.37
CA PHE A 106 25.33 -6.18 -15.77
C PHE A 106 24.23 -6.93 -16.50
N ARG A 107 23.02 -6.37 -16.44
CA ARG A 107 21.91 -6.81 -17.26
C ARG A 107 21.94 -6.08 -18.61
N PRO A 108 21.86 -6.77 -19.76
CA PRO A 108 21.81 -6.10 -21.07
C PRO A 108 20.64 -5.13 -21.19
N ILE A 109 20.83 -4.07 -21.99
CA ILE A 109 19.76 -3.11 -22.28
C ILE A 109 18.56 -3.86 -22.87
N GLN A 110 17.40 -3.62 -22.29
CA GLN A 110 16.15 -4.24 -22.72
C GLN A 110 15.38 -3.28 -23.62
N SER A 111 14.59 -3.82 -24.56
CA SER A 111 13.69 -3.02 -25.37
C SER A 111 12.67 -2.26 -24.50
N ARG A 112 12.25 -1.07 -24.97
CA ARG A 112 11.32 -0.23 -24.22
C ARG A 112 9.93 -0.87 -24.06
N ASN A 113 9.50 -1.73 -24.99
CA ASN A 113 8.20 -2.44 -24.95
C ASN A 113 7.02 -1.52 -24.60
N GLY A 114 6.98 -0.30 -25.17
CA GLY A 114 5.94 0.69 -24.88
C GLY A 114 6.00 1.32 -23.49
N ARG A 115 6.98 0.97 -22.65
CA ARG A 115 7.16 1.51 -21.30
C ARG A 115 7.33 3.02 -21.33
N ARG A 116 6.48 3.71 -20.57
CA ARG A 116 6.57 5.16 -20.35
C ARG A 116 7.70 5.44 -19.35
N ILE A 117 8.64 6.28 -19.75
CA ILE A 117 9.71 6.78 -18.89
C ILE A 117 9.34 8.23 -18.57
N LEU A 118 9.12 8.50 -17.29
CA LEU A 118 8.88 9.85 -16.79
C LEU A 118 10.23 10.53 -16.59
N PHE A 119 10.34 11.79 -16.98
CA PHE A 119 11.53 12.59 -16.71
C PHE A 119 11.13 13.77 -15.84
N ASN A 120 11.76 13.91 -14.68
CA ASN A 120 11.66 15.10 -13.88
C ASN A 120 12.73 16.10 -14.35
N GLN A 121 12.29 17.23 -14.90
CA GLN A 121 13.17 18.28 -15.45
C GLN A 121 13.80 19.18 -14.39
N GLY A 122 13.61 18.89 -13.10
CA GLY A 122 14.21 19.67 -12.02
C GLY A 122 13.32 20.77 -11.47
N HIS A 123 12.06 20.84 -11.90
CA HIS A 123 11.03 21.60 -11.18
C HIS A 123 10.94 20.98 -9.79
N GLY A 124 11.31 21.77 -8.79
CA GLY A 124 11.43 21.30 -7.41
C GLY A 124 10.19 20.52 -7.00
N PHE A 125 10.40 19.42 -6.28
CA PHE A 125 9.31 18.90 -5.46
C PHE A 125 8.77 20.06 -4.61
N PRO A 126 7.45 20.16 -4.38
CA PRO A 126 6.93 21.04 -3.34
C PRO A 126 7.82 20.89 -2.11
N ARG A 127 8.41 21.99 -1.64
CA ARG A 127 9.22 21.98 -0.41
C ARG A 127 8.31 21.40 0.66
N GLN A 128 8.68 20.22 1.17
CA GLN A 128 7.84 19.25 1.92
C GLN A 128 7.15 18.23 1.01
N PHE A 129 7.88 17.17 0.67
CA PHE A 129 7.32 15.88 1.04
C PHE A 129 7.35 15.86 2.57
N PRO A 130 6.21 15.82 3.27
CA PRO A 130 6.27 15.35 4.64
C PRO A 130 6.95 13.98 4.55
N SER A 131 8.13 13.87 5.14
CA SER A 131 8.55 12.57 5.65
C SER A 131 7.34 12.08 6.44
N PRO A 132 6.80 10.88 6.17
CA PRO A 132 5.81 10.30 7.05
C PRO A 132 6.53 10.08 8.39
N ARG A 133 6.55 11.11 9.23
CA ARG A 133 6.91 11.01 10.65
C ARG A 133 5.84 10.26 11.44
N THR A 134 4.81 9.78 10.75
CA THR A 134 3.75 8.94 11.26
C THR A 134 3.74 7.69 10.38
N VAL A 135 4.14 6.56 10.95
CA VAL A 135 3.67 5.26 10.47
C VAL A 135 2.14 5.40 10.35
N PRO A 136 1.50 5.04 9.23
CA PRO A 136 0.05 5.06 9.16
C PRO A 136 -0.47 4.23 10.34
N VAL A 137 -1.17 4.90 11.26
CA VAL A 137 -1.77 4.23 12.41
C VAL A 137 -2.90 3.38 11.82
N GLU A 138 -2.82 2.09 12.01
CA GLU A 138 -3.83 1.16 11.53
C GLU A 138 -4.75 0.85 12.71
N LEU A 139 -6.06 1.02 12.54
CA LEU A 139 -7.02 0.57 13.53
C LEU A 139 -7.08 -0.96 13.45
N LYS A 140 -6.56 -1.61 14.49
CA LYS A 140 -6.54 -3.06 14.64
C LYS A 140 -7.49 -3.46 15.75
N MET A 141 -8.45 -4.31 15.44
CA MET A 141 -9.29 -4.97 16.42
C MET A 141 -8.83 -6.40 16.60
N GLN A 142 -8.36 -6.72 17.80
CA GLN A 142 -8.11 -8.10 18.19
C GLN A 142 -9.43 -8.80 18.52
N VAL A 143 -9.57 -10.04 18.08
CA VAL A 143 -10.75 -10.85 18.37
C VAL A 143 -10.48 -11.66 19.63
N VAL A 144 -11.24 -11.39 20.68
CA VAL A 144 -11.22 -12.17 21.92
C VAL A 144 -12.49 -13.03 21.97
N ALA A 145 -12.34 -14.33 21.75
CA ALA A 145 -13.44 -15.30 21.73
C ALA A 145 -13.02 -16.59 22.45
N SER A 146 -14.00 -17.31 23.01
CA SER A 146 -13.76 -18.64 23.61
C SER A 146 -13.30 -19.66 22.59
N GLU A 147 -13.81 -19.56 21.36
CA GLU A 147 -13.34 -20.29 20.19
C GLU A 147 -13.08 -19.28 19.07
N VAL A 148 -11.84 -19.28 18.56
CA VAL A 148 -11.45 -18.34 17.51
C VAL A 148 -12.02 -18.82 16.17
N PRO A 149 -12.75 -17.97 15.43
CA PRO A 149 -13.32 -18.33 14.13
C PRO A 149 -12.26 -18.78 13.12
N LYS A 150 -12.66 -19.70 12.24
CA LYS A 150 -11.81 -20.23 11.17
C LYS A 150 -12.52 -20.21 9.83
N ILE A 151 -11.73 -20.16 8.75
CA ILE A 151 -12.21 -20.24 7.37
C ILE A 151 -11.48 -21.34 6.60
N SER A 152 -12.19 -21.99 5.69
CA SER A 152 -11.66 -22.99 4.76
C SER A 152 -12.57 -23.09 3.53
N GLY A 153 -12.17 -23.85 2.52
CA GLY A 153 -12.96 -24.02 1.29
C GLY A 153 -12.91 -22.80 0.35
N GLY A 154 -13.85 -22.71 -0.59
CA GLY A 154 -13.90 -21.61 -1.57
C GLY A 154 -12.61 -21.45 -2.40
N GLY A 155 -11.83 -22.53 -2.57
CA GLY A 155 -10.52 -22.52 -3.25
C GLY A 155 -9.34 -22.06 -2.39
N LEU A 156 -9.49 -21.95 -1.06
CA LEU A 156 -8.36 -21.77 -0.15
C LEU A 156 -7.57 -23.10 -0.02
N PRO A 157 -6.23 -23.06 0.10
CA PRO A 157 -5.40 -24.26 0.12
C PRO A 157 -5.35 -24.95 1.49
N GLY A 158 -6.03 -24.41 2.51
CA GLY A 158 -6.02 -24.94 3.86
C GLY A 158 -7.07 -24.27 4.75
N GLU A 159 -6.99 -24.58 6.04
CA GLU A 159 -7.75 -23.91 7.10
C GLU A 159 -6.96 -22.69 7.61
N TYR A 160 -7.66 -21.60 7.89
CA TYR A 160 -7.08 -20.35 8.36
C TYR A 160 -7.81 -19.87 9.61
N VAL A 161 -7.08 -19.39 10.61
CA VAL A 161 -7.59 -18.94 11.91
C VAL A 161 -7.59 -17.41 11.95
N LEU A 162 -8.69 -16.81 12.40
CA LEU A 162 -8.84 -15.34 12.46
C LEU A 162 -7.93 -14.74 13.54
N ASP A 163 -7.13 -13.74 13.19
CA ASP A 163 -6.29 -13.00 14.13
C ASP A 163 -6.88 -11.65 14.51
N GLN A 164 -7.24 -10.84 13.51
CA GLN A 164 -7.62 -9.45 13.72
C GLN A 164 -8.46 -8.90 12.57
N LEU A 165 -9.25 -7.88 12.90
CA LEU A 165 -9.94 -7.02 11.94
C LEU A 165 -9.14 -5.73 11.76
N ARG A 166 -9.12 -5.21 10.53
CA ARG A 166 -8.47 -3.95 10.20
C ARG A 166 -9.38 -3.10 9.33
N PHE A 167 -9.32 -1.78 9.52
CA PHE A 167 -10.17 -0.84 8.80
C PHE A 167 -9.34 0.21 8.09
N HIS A 168 -9.73 0.50 6.84
CA HIS A 168 -9.16 1.54 6.00
C HIS A 168 -10.28 2.46 5.54
N TRP A 169 -10.14 3.76 5.81
CA TRP A 169 -11.14 4.78 5.48
C TRP A 169 -10.47 6.07 5.00
N GLY A 170 -11.25 6.91 4.31
CA GLY A 170 -10.81 8.24 3.89
C GLY A 170 -11.59 9.35 4.58
N SER A 171 -11.07 10.57 4.44
CA SER A 171 -11.57 11.77 5.12
C SER A 171 -12.85 12.37 4.53
N THR A 172 -13.28 11.93 3.35
CA THR A 172 -14.29 12.64 2.53
C THR A 172 -15.55 11.82 2.26
N GLY A 173 -15.63 10.59 2.78
CA GLY A 173 -16.79 9.71 2.62
C GLY A 173 -17.07 9.24 1.18
N ASP A 174 -16.29 9.66 0.19
CA ASP A 174 -16.38 9.23 -1.22
C ASP A 174 -15.22 8.30 -1.63
N ARG A 175 -14.23 8.14 -0.75
CA ARG A 175 -13.02 7.34 -0.96
C ARG A 175 -12.46 6.87 0.38
N GLY A 176 -11.81 5.72 0.39
CA GLY A 176 -11.16 5.15 1.57
C GLY A 176 -10.85 3.67 1.50
N SER A 177 -11.51 2.92 0.61
CA SER A 177 -11.17 1.51 0.37
C SER A 177 -9.80 1.36 -0.30
N GLU A 178 -9.06 0.29 0.02
CA GLU A 178 -7.78 0.02 -0.64
C GLU A 178 -7.96 -0.61 -2.01
N HIS A 179 -8.96 -1.48 -2.15
CA HIS A 179 -9.42 -2.03 -3.41
C HIS A 179 -10.41 -1.11 -4.11
N THR A 180 -10.59 -1.36 -5.41
CA THR A 180 -11.70 -0.83 -6.20
C THR A 180 -12.45 -1.97 -6.86
N LEU A 181 -13.76 -1.79 -6.97
CA LEU A 181 -14.63 -2.71 -7.70
C LEU A 181 -15.18 -1.99 -8.92
N TYR A 182 -14.99 -2.55 -10.12
CA TYR A 182 -15.37 -1.93 -11.40
C TYR A 182 -14.82 -0.49 -11.60
N GLY A 183 -13.69 -0.18 -10.97
CA GLY A 183 -13.06 1.15 -11.01
C GLY A 183 -13.62 2.14 -9.99
N ALA A 184 -14.69 1.77 -9.26
CA ALA A 184 -15.24 2.57 -8.17
C ALA A 184 -14.46 2.32 -6.87
N ARG A 185 -14.22 3.42 -6.15
CA ARG A 185 -13.65 3.44 -4.81
C ARG A 185 -14.80 3.58 -3.82
N PHE A 186 -14.67 2.94 -2.67
CA PHE A 186 -15.65 2.97 -1.59
C PHE A 186 -15.15 3.82 -0.42
N PRO A 187 -16.02 4.35 0.44
CA PRO A 187 -15.65 5.14 1.63
C PRO A 187 -14.76 4.40 2.62
N MET A 188 -14.92 3.08 2.74
CA MET A 188 -14.20 2.27 3.73
C MET A 188 -14.07 0.83 3.24
N GLU A 189 -13.05 0.14 3.76
CA GLU A 189 -12.84 -1.29 3.58
C GLU A 189 -12.39 -1.94 4.88
N MET A 190 -12.99 -3.09 5.20
CA MET A 190 -12.59 -3.92 6.33
C MET A 190 -11.83 -5.14 5.82
N HIS A 191 -10.75 -5.48 6.52
CA HIS A 191 -9.98 -6.71 6.34
C HIS A 191 -10.13 -7.62 7.54
N MET A 192 -10.58 -8.84 7.32
CA MET A 192 -10.48 -9.92 8.32
C MET A 192 -9.23 -10.74 8.00
N VAL A 193 -8.21 -10.63 8.84
CA VAL A 193 -6.89 -11.23 8.61
C VAL A 193 -6.80 -12.57 9.33
N HIS A 194 -6.48 -13.62 8.58
CA HIS A 194 -6.34 -14.97 9.09
C HIS A 194 -4.95 -15.52 8.74
N HIS A 195 -4.29 -16.21 9.68
CA HIS A 195 -3.11 -17.02 9.39
C HIS A 195 -3.49 -18.46 9.05
N ASN A 196 -2.69 -19.12 8.22
CA ASN A 196 -2.87 -20.54 7.93
C ASN A 196 -2.64 -21.35 9.21
N ALA A 197 -3.56 -22.25 9.55
CA ALA A 197 -3.58 -23.00 10.81
C ALA A 197 -2.34 -23.88 11.04
N LYS A 198 -1.49 -24.07 10.03
CA LYS A 198 -0.19 -24.75 10.19
C LYS A 198 0.86 -23.92 10.93
N PHE A 199 0.68 -22.61 11.03
CA PHE A 199 1.55 -21.71 11.80
C PHE A 199 0.94 -21.46 13.18
N LEU A 200 1.77 -21.16 14.18
CA LEU A 200 1.32 -20.88 15.54
C LEU A 200 0.61 -19.53 15.68
N GLY A 201 0.79 -18.64 14.71
CA GLY A 201 0.13 -17.35 14.70
C GLY A 201 0.60 -16.45 13.56
N LEU A 202 0.01 -15.25 13.52
CA LEU A 202 0.24 -14.27 12.45
C LEU A 202 1.72 -13.93 12.21
N THR A 203 2.50 -13.72 13.28
CA THR A 203 3.91 -13.31 13.16
C THR A 203 4.76 -14.38 12.47
N GLU A 204 4.58 -15.64 12.84
CA GLU A 204 5.28 -16.76 12.22
C GLU A 204 4.85 -16.95 10.76
N ALA A 205 3.54 -16.87 10.51
CA ALA A 205 3.01 -16.97 9.16
C ALA A 205 3.59 -15.90 8.23
N ILE A 206 3.66 -14.64 8.66
CA ILE A 206 4.31 -13.57 7.88
C ILE A 206 5.80 -13.87 7.66
N ALA A 207 6.52 -14.25 8.72
CA ALA A 207 7.95 -14.52 8.66
C ALA A 207 8.30 -15.71 7.76
N SER A 208 7.38 -16.65 7.54
CA SER A 208 7.58 -17.80 6.65
C SER A 208 7.85 -17.39 5.20
N GLY A 209 7.35 -16.22 4.76
CA GLY A 209 7.42 -15.77 3.38
C GLY A 209 6.58 -16.60 2.40
N GLU A 210 5.75 -17.54 2.89
CA GLU A 210 4.95 -18.38 2.01
C GLU A 210 3.79 -17.60 1.36
N PRO A 211 3.56 -17.72 0.03
CA PRO A 211 2.51 -16.99 -0.67
C PRO A 211 1.08 -17.25 -0.15
N THR A 212 0.90 -18.35 0.58
CA THR A 212 -0.37 -18.81 1.15
C THR A 212 -0.40 -18.69 2.66
N ALA A 213 0.54 -17.97 3.29
CA ALA A 213 0.64 -17.96 4.74
C ALA A 213 -0.56 -17.29 5.40
N LEU A 214 -1.16 -16.30 4.75
CA LEU A 214 -2.34 -15.59 5.20
C LEU A 214 -3.51 -15.74 4.23
N ALA A 215 -4.72 -15.70 4.77
CA ALA A 215 -5.94 -15.47 4.01
C ALA A 215 -6.62 -14.21 4.54
N VAL A 216 -6.94 -13.27 3.67
CA VAL A 216 -7.62 -12.02 4.04
C VAL A 216 -8.95 -11.92 3.33
N LEU A 217 -10.02 -11.72 4.11
CA LEU A 217 -11.34 -11.39 3.59
C LEU A 217 -11.50 -9.87 3.55
N GLY A 218 -11.79 -9.31 2.38
CA GLY A 218 -12.02 -7.87 2.19
C GLY A 218 -13.49 -7.57 1.93
N PHE A 219 -14.02 -6.59 2.66
CA PHE A 219 -15.40 -6.12 2.58
C PHE A 219 -15.44 -4.62 2.34
N PHE A 220 -16.14 -4.20 1.29
CA PHE A 220 -16.38 -2.79 1.00
C PHE A 220 -17.53 -2.25 1.86
N PHE A 221 -17.50 -0.96 2.14
CA PHE A 221 -18.62 -0.24 2.74
C PHE A 221 -19.21 0.75 1.75
N GLU A 222 -20.50 0.98 1.80
CA GLU A 222 -21.15 2.06 1.05
C GLU A 222 -21.93 2.97 1.99
N VAL A 223 -21.95 4.26 1.68
CA VAL A 223 -22.73 5.23 2.46
C VAL A 223 -24.22 4.95 2.26
N SER A 224 -24.94 4.74 3.36
CA SER A 224 -26.40 4.71 3.40
C SER A 224 -26.96 5.99 4.04
N GLU A 225 -28.22 6.31 3.74
CA GLU A 225 -28.93 7.41 4.41
C GLU A 225 -29.19 7.08 5.89
N GLU A 226 -29.56 5.84 6.17
CA GLU A 226 -29.83 5.36 7.52
C GLU A 226 -28.59 4.75 8.18
N PRO A 227 -28.40 4.92 9.51
CA PRO A 227 -27.38 4.21 10.25
C PRO A 227 -27.56 2.69 10.20
N ASN A 228 -26.44 1.97 10.07
CA ASN A 228 -26.44 0.53 10.22
C ASN A 228 -26.31 0.15 11.71
N ASN A 229 -27.42 -0.26 12.31
CA ASN A 229 -27.50 -0.59 13.73
C ASN A 229 -26.61 -1.78 14.15
N GLN A 230 -26.19 -2.64 13.21
CA GLN A 230 -25.27 -3.74 13.51
C GLN A 230 -23.86 -3.24 13.89
N TRP A 231 -23.54 -1.99 13.55
CA TRP A 231 -22.24 -1.36 13.80
C TRP A 231 -22.25 -0.43 15.01
N SER A 232 -23.41 -0.18 15.65
CA SER A 232 -23.55 0.80 16.72
C SER A 232 -22.59 0.55 17.90
N ASN A 233 -22.47 -0.71 18.35
CA ASN A 233 -21.58 -1.06 19.46
C ASN A 233 -20.11 -0.77 19.14
N LEU A 234 -19.69 -0.99 17.88
CA LEU A 234 -18.34 -0.66 17.46
C LEU A 234 -18.16 0.85 17.41
N VAL A 235 -19.06 1.57 16.74
CA VAL A 235 -19.02 3.04 16.60
C VAL A 235 -18.98 3.73 17.97
N GLU A 236 -19.78 3.25 18.93
CA GLU A 236 -19.77 3.73 20.31
C GLU A 236 -18.42 3.47 21.00
N ALA A 237 -17.89 2.24 20.91
CA ALA A 237 -16.57 1.91 21.45
C ALA A 237 -15.45 2.77 20.83
N LEU A 238 -15.54 3.08 19.53
CA LEU A 238 -14.59 3.96 18.85
C LEU A 238 -14.69 5.41 19.36
N GLY A 239 -15.88 5.89 19.67
CA GLY A 239 -16.11 7.22 20.26
C GLY A 239 -15.52 7.39 21.67
N HIS A 240 -15.26 6.29 22.38
CA HIS A 240 -14.66 6.30 23.71
C HIS A 240 -13.13 6.11 23.71
N MET A 241 -12.51 5.84 22.55
CA MET A 241 -11.06 5.76 22.44
C MET A 241 -10.44 7.16 22.50
N ASP A 242 -9.54 7.37 23.46
CA ASP A 242 -8.66 8.54 23.55
C ASP A 242 -7.21 8.06 23.63
N VAL A 243 -6.25 8.94 23.35
CA VAL A 243 -4.79 8.67 23.38
C VAL A 243 -4.35 8.03 24.71
N GLN A 244 -5.12 8.21 25.78
CA GLN A 244 -4.86 7.63 27.10
C GLN A 244 -5.35 6.18 27.28
N ASN A 245 -6.32 5.72 26.48
CA ASN A 245 -6.86 4.37 26.49
C ASN A 245 -6.66 3.73 25.11
N ALA A 246 -5.48 3.11 24.92
CA ALA A 246 -5.09 2.52 23.64
C ALA A 246 -5.94 1.30 23.22
N GLU A 247 -6.76 0.76 24.12
CA GLU A 247 -7.59 -0.42 23.90
C GLU A 247 -8.97 -0.24 24.55
N HIS A 248 -10.04 -0.58 23.82
CA HIS A 248 -11.41 -0.58 24.31
C HIS A 248 -12.13 -1.86 23.85
N LEU A 249 -12.88 -2.50 24.74
CA LEU A 249 -13.68 -3.67 24.40
C LEU A 249 -14.98 -3.24 23.72
N VAL A 250 -15.36 -3.93 22.65
CA VAL A 250 -16.70 -3.79 22.07
C VAL A 250 -17.67 -4.56 22.97
N SER A 251 -18.65 -3.85 23.52
CA SER A 251 -19.65 -4.40 24.44
C SER A 251 -21.06 -4.02 23.97
N PRO A 252 -22.02 -4.95 23.97
CA PRO A 252 -21.89 -6.38 24.29
C PRO A 252 -21.10 -7.17 23.23
N PRO A 253 -20.61 -8.39 23.56
CA PRO A 253 -20.00 -9.29 22.59
C PRO A 253 -20.92 -9.47 21.37
N THR A 254 -20.39 -9.14 20.19
CA THR A 254 -21.16 -9.07 18.95
C THR A 254 -20.73 -10.18 18.00
N PRO A 255 -21.66 -10.99 17.45
CA PRO A 255 -21.32 -12.00 16.44
C PRO A 255 -20.72 -11.36 15.19
N LEU A 256 -19.57 -11.85 14.73
CA LEU A 256 -18.90 -11.31 13.53
C LEU A 256 -19.75 -11.40 12.26
N THR A 257 -20.72 -12.32 12.21
CA THR A 257 -21.66 -12.44 11.09
C THR A 257 -22.53 -11.20 10.90
N LEU A 258 -22.75 -10.41 11.97
CA LEU A 258 -23.46 -9.13 11.87
C LEU A 258 -22.60 -8.02 11.25
N TRP A 259 -21.29 -8.24 11.10
CA TRP A 259 -20.37 -7.31 10.46
C TRP A 259 -20.00 -7.75 9.04
N MET A 260 -20.69 -8.75 8.49
CA MET A 260 -20.51 -9.22 7.12
C MET A 260 -21.74 -8.85 6.29
N PRO A 261 -21.61 -8.70 4.95
CA PRO A 261 -22.77 -8.52 4.09
C PRO A 261 -23.66 -9.77 4.10
N GLU A 262 -24.95 -9.58 3.82
CA GLU A 262 -25.92 -10.68 3.72
C GLU A 262 -25.57 -11.66 2.60
N ASP A 263 -25.02 -11.15 1.49
CA ASP A 263 -24.60 -11.95 0.34
C ASP A 263 -23.07 -12.12 0.29
N LEU A 264 -22.63 -13.33 0.60
CA LEU A 264 -21.23 -13.78 0.47
C LEU A 264 -21.01 -14.67 -0.76
N SER A 265 -22.00 -14.83 -1.63
CA SER A 265 -21.95 -15.76 -2.75
C SER A 265 -21.00 -15.30 -3.86
N GLY A 266 -20.79 -13.98 -4.01
CA GLY A 266 -19.92 -13.40 -5.02
C GLY A 266 -18.60 -12.88 -4.45
N PHE A 267 -17.47 -13.45 -4.88
CA PHE A 267 -16.14 -12.95 -4.51
C PHE A 267 -15.10 -13.12 -5.61
N TYR A 268 -14.04 -12.31 -5.50
CA TYR A 268 -12.80 -12.46 -6.24
C TYR A 268 -11.71 -13.11 -5.37
N ARG A 269 -10.81 -13.85 -6.01
CA ARG A 269 -9.68 -14.53 -5.36
C ARG A 269 -8.39 -14.29 -6.12
N TYR A 270 -7.33 -13.91 -5.41
CA TYR A 270 -6.00 -13.76 -6.01
C TYR A 270 -4.88 -13.81 -4.95
N TYR A 271 -3.64 -14.00 -5.40
CA TYR A 271 -2.43 -13.90 -4.57
C TYR A 271 -1.89 -12.47 -4.52
N GLY A 272 -1.65 -11.96 -3.33
CA GLY A 272 -1.24 -10.58 -3.08
C GLY A 272 -0.34 -10.46 -1.86
N SER A 273 -0.37 -9.28 -1.24
CA SER A 273 0.47 -8.97 -0.09
C SER A 273 -0.32 -8.29 1.01
N LEU A 274 0.36 -8.06 2.13
CA LEU A 274 -0.05 -7.06 3.10
C LEU A 274 -0.10 -5.67 2.44
N THR A 275 -1.08 -4.85 2.83
CA THR A 275 -1.22 -3.49 2.33
C THR A 275 -0.47 -2.48 3.20
N THR A 276 -0.12 -2.87 4.42
CA THR A 276 0.80 -2.16 5.32
C THR A 276 2.24 -2.68 5.22
N PRO A 277 3.25 -1.89 5.61
CA PRO A 277 4.61 -2.40 5.80
C PRO A 277 4.64 -3.65 6.70
N THR A 278 5.46 -4.66 6.39
CA THR A 278 6.52 -4.75 5.36
C THR A 278 6.07 -5.08 3.93
N CYS A 279 4.76 -5.17 3.67
CA CYS A 279 4.17 -5.48 2.35
C CYS A 279 4.49 -6.89 1.84
N ASP A 280 4.62 -7.88 2.73
CA ASP A 280 4.99 -9.25 2.38
C ASP A 280 3.96 -9.91 1.47
N GLN A 281 4.42 -10.54 0.38
CA GLN A 281 3.59 -11.21 -0.63
C GLN A 281 3.13 -12.59 -0.18
N VAL A 282 2.44 -12.64 0.96
CA VAL A 282 2.07 -13.86 1.68
C VAL A 282 0.56 -14.05 1.82
N VAL A 283 -0.24 -13.29 1.07
CA VAL A 283 -1.69 -13.17 1.29
C VAL A 283 -2.48 -13.77 0.12
N VAL A 284 -3.40 -14.67 0.45
CA VAL A 284 -4.50 -15.10 -0.43
C VAL A 284 -5.71 -14.23 -0.14
N TRP A 285 -6.03 -13.34 -1.06
CA TRP A 285 -7.13 -12.39 -0.91
C TRP A 285 -8.46 -12.96 -1.36
N THR A 286 -9.51 -12.69 -0.60
CA THR A 286 -10.91 -12.93 -0.97
C THR A 286 -11.67 -11.62 -0.86
N LEU A 287 -12.08 -11.04 -1.98
CA LEU A 287 -12.75 -9.73 -2.01
C LEU A 287 -14.22 -9.93 -2.37
N PHE A 288 -15.12 -9.71 -1.42
CA PHE A 288 -16.56 -9.87 -1.64
C PHE A 288 -17.14 -8.72 -2.45
N THR A 289 -18.15 -9.02 -3.27
CA THR A 289 -18.73 -8.03 -4.19
C THR A 289 -19.88 -7.24 -3.60
N SER A 290 -20.55 -7.76 -2.56
CA SER A 290 -21.61 -7.05 -1.86
C SER A 290 -21.01 -6.08 -0.84
N PRO A 291 -21.25 -4.76 -0.96
CA PRO A 291 -20.84 -3.80 0.05
C PRO A 291 -21.72 -3.90 1.30
N ILE A 292 -21.20 -3.40 2.42
CA ILE A 292 -21.90 -3.25 3.70
C ILE A 292 -22.42 -1.80 3.80
N PRO A 293 -23.73 -1.57 4.00
CA PRO A 293 -24.24 -0.23 4.19
C PRO A 293 -23.77 0.34 5.54
N ILE A 294 -23.40 1.62 5.57
CA ILE A 294 -23.06 2.33 6.79
C ILE A 294 -23.49 3.79 6.71
N GLY A 295 -24.08 4.30 7.79
CA GLY A 295 -24.57 5.68 7.82
C GLY A 295 -23.42 6.68 7.71
N ARG A 296 -23.67 7.82 7.08
CA ARG A 296 -22.65 8.89 6.93
C ARG A 296 -22.04 9.30 8.29
N GLU A 297 -22.89 9.47 9.31
CA GLU A 297 -22.44 9.82 10.67
C GLU A 297 -21.54 8.73 11.30
N GLN A 298 -21.72 7.46 10.94
CA GLN A 298 -20.92 6.35 11.45
C GLN A 298 -19.52 6.30 10.80
N ILE A 299 -19.38 6.78 9.56
CA ILE A 299 -18.07 6.97 8.93
C ILE A 299 -17.37 8.19 9.52
N ASP A 300 -18.11 9.27 9.71
CA ASP A 300 -17.56 10.54 10.20
C ASP A 300 -17.04 10.43 11.64
N LEU A 301 -17.58 9.53 12.48
CA LEU A 301 -17.02 9.26 13.81
C LEU A 301 -15.62 8.62 13.76
N ASN A 302 -15.28 7.89 12.68
CA ASN A 302 -13.93 7.34 12.48
C ASN A 302 -12.93 8.40 12.00
N SER A 303 -13.43 9.43 11.31
CA SER A 303 -12.68 10.63 10.97
C SER A 303 -13.07 11.75 11.93
N HIS A 304 -12.43 11.88 13.10
CA HIS A 304 -12.68 12.90 14.16
C HIS A 304 -12.77 14.42 13.76
N GLU A 305 -13.42 14.80 12.66
CA GLU A 305 -14.00 16.11 12.45
C GLU A 305 -15.30 16.14 13.26
N ARG A 306 -15.24 16.76 14.44
CA ARG A 306 -16.48 17.20 15.05
C ARG A 306 -17.00 18.39 14.24
N PRO A 307 -18.30 18.44 13.89
CA PRO A 307 -18.88 19.64 13.32
C PRO A 307 -18.62 20.80 14.26
N HIS A 308 -18.01 21.86 13.74
CA HIS A 308 -18.07 23.17 14.38
C HIS A 308 -19.55 23.53 14.55
N GLU A 309 -20.00 23.69 15.81
CA GLU A 309 -21.33 24.18 16.16
C GLU A 309 -21.73 25.38 15.29
N LYS A 310 -22.58 25.14 14.30
CA LYS A 310 -23.34 26.15 13.58
C LYS A 310 -24.66 25.58 13.08
N GLU A 311 -25.51 25.01 13.95
CA GLU A 311 -26.96 25.00 13.64
C GLU A 311 -27.97 24.75 14.76
N ASP A 312 -27.58 24.61 16.04
CA ASP A 312 -28.57 24.36 17.12
C ASP A 312 -28.86 25.51 18.09
N ASP A 313 -28.34 26.72 17.82
CA ASP A 313 -28.51 27.88 18.72
C ASP A 313 -29.89 28.56 18.64
N LYS A 314 -30.90 27.89 18.07
CA LYS A 314 -32.29 28.41 18.03
C LYS A 314 -33.34 27.50 18.67
N ARG A 315 -32.97 26.30 19.16
CA ARG A 315 -33.96 25.37 19.71
C ARG A 315 -33.83 25.06 21.20
N LEU A 316 -32.72 25.46 21.85
CA LEU A 316 -32.48 25.24 23.29
C LEU A 316 -32.47 26.51 24.15
N ALA A 317 -33.14 27.57 23.72
CA ALA A 317 -33.36 28.76 24.54
C ALA A 317 -34.61 28.67 25.46
N LYS A 318 -35.32 27.53 25.51
CA LYS A 318 -36.58 27.45 26.28
C LYS A 318 -36.61 26.56 27.50
N GLU A 319 -35.63 25.70 27.76
CA GLU A 319 -35.65 24.87 28.97
C GLU A 319 -34.26 24.73 29.58
N LYS A 320 -33.82 25.78 30.29
CA LYS A 320 -32.74 25.65 31.28
C LYS A 320 -33.25 26.08 32.65
N SER A 321 -33.55 25.07 33.47
CA SER A 321 -33.49 25.20 34.92
C SER A 321 -32.82 23.96 35.51
N PHE A 322 -31.71 24.20 36.21
CA PHE A 322 -31.18 23.36 37.29
C PHE A 322 -30.41 22.06 36.99
N ARG A 323 -29.29 22.21 36.28
CA ARG A 323 -27.94 21.69 36.62
C ARG A 323 -26.98 22.12 35.50
N HIS A 324 -25.67 21.93 35.64
CA HIS A 324 -24.64 22.23 34.62
C HIS A 324 -24.01 23.64 34.64
N LYS A 325 -23.48 24.05 35.79
CA LYS A 325 -22.35 24.99 35.83
C LYS A 325 -20.99 24.27 35.72
N ASN A 326 -20.87 23.05 36.25
CA ASN A 326 -19.60 22.31 36.27
C ASN A 326 -19.23 21.60 34.95
N GLU A 327 -20.17 21.37 34.03
CA GLU A 327 -19.86 20.70 32.76
C GLU A 327 -19.39 21.67 31.68
N LYS A 328 -19.87 22.92 31.70
CA LYS A 328 -19.47 23.94 30.72
C LYS A 328 -18.01 24.37 30.91
N GLU A 329 -17.57 24.51 32.16
CA GLU A 329 -16.17 24.82 32.47
C GLU A 329 -15.24 23.65 32.15
N LYS A 330 -15.67 22.40 32.36
CA LYS A 330 -14.90 21.20 31.95
C LYS A 330 -14.79 21.09 30.43
N LEU A 331 -15.85 21.41 29.69
CA LEU A 331 -15.87 21.39 28.23
C LEU A 331 -15.00 22.51 27.63
N GLU A 332 -15.00 23.70 28.23
CA GLU A 332 -14.13 24.82 27.82
C GLU A 332 -12.66 24.55 28.15
N GLN A 333 -12.37 23.92 29.29
CA GLN A 333 -11.02 23.54 29.68
C GLN A 333 -10.48 22.39 28.81
N TRP A 334 -11.35 21.47 28.38
CA TRP A 334 -11.04 20.40 27.43
C TRP A 334 -10.85 20.92 26.00
N ASN A 335 -11.67 21.87 25.54
CA ASN A 335 -11.48 22.51 24.23
C ASN A 335 -10.19 23.36 24.17
N LYS A 336 -9.78 23.98 25.29
CA LYS A 336 -8.50 24.71 25.39
C LYS A 336 -7.27 23.80 25.41
N SER A 337 -7.39 22.52 25.75
CA SER A 337 -6.25 21.58 25.70
C SER A 337 -5.99 21.02 24.30
N LYS A 338 -6.97 21.09 23.38
CA LYS A 338 -6.88 20.58 21.99
C LYS A 338 -6.28 21.56 20.97
N THR A 339 -5.23 22.29 21.32
CA THR A 339 -4.43 23.03 20.32
C THR A 339 -2.96 22.63 20.40
N LYS A 340 -2.53 21.75 19.47
CA LYS A 340 -1.44 21.92 18.48
C LYS A 340 -0.81 20.61 17.96
N THR A 341 -1.22 19.41 18.41
CA THR A 341 -0.53 18.14 18.02
C THR A 341 -1.37 16.87 17.82
N ASP A 342 -2.70 16.86 17.98
CA ASP A 342 -3.50 15.66 17.68
C ASP A 342 -3.80 15.61 16.18
N LYS A 343 -2.99 14.86 15.41
CA LYS A 343 -3.31 14.54 14.03
C LYS A 343 -4.37 13.44 14.02
N GLN A 344 -5.55 13.78 13.51
CA GLN A 344 -6.65 12.85 13.27
C GLN A 344 -6.23 11.72 12.34
N LEU A 345 -6.60 10.48 12.69
CA LEU A 345 -6.36 9.32 11.83
C LEU A 345 -7.38 9.32 10.68
N THR A 346 -6.91 9.74 9.51
CA THR A 346 -7.69 9.80 8.27
C THR A 346 -6.81 9.33 7.12
N ASP A 347 -7.46 8.90 6.03
CA ASP A 347 -6.80 8.50 4.78
C ASP A 347 -5.74 7.41 5.00
N ASN A 348 -6.06 6.42 5.85
CA ASN A 348 -5.17 5.33 6.25
C ASN A 348 -5.20 4.14 5.27
N PHE A 349 -5.46 4.43 4.00
CA PHE A 349 -5.57 3.44 2.93
C PHE A 349 -4.42 3.59 1.94
N ARG A 350 -3.91 2.46 1.46
CA ARG A 350 -2.92 2.43 0.40
C ARG A 350 -3.61 2.64 -0.96
N PRO A 351 -3.03 3.48 -1.84
CA PRO A 351 -3.51 3.58 -3.22
C PRO A 351 -3.46 2.23 -3.94
N THR A 352 -4.33 2.04 -4.92
CA THR A 352 -4.31 0.89 -5.84
C THR A 352 -2.97 0.73 -6.57
N GLN A 353 -2.53 -0.50 -6.81
CA GLN A 353 -1.22 -0.85 -7.40
C GLN A 353 -1.33 -1.86 -8.55
N PRO A 354 -0.43 -1.93 -9.54
CA PRO A 354 -0.63 -2.72 -10.77
C PRO A 354 -0.96 -4.22 -10.61
N ARG A 355 -1.82 -4.74 -11.49
CA ARG A 355 -2.21 -6.17 -11.52
C ARG A 355 -1.03 -7.08 -11.90
N ASN A 356 -0.07 -6.60 -12.69
CA ASN A 356 1.13 -7.33 -13.10
C ASN A 356 0.86 -8.70 -13.73
N GLY A 357 -0.20 -8.81 -14.54
CA GLY A 357 -0.57 -10.07 -15.20
C GLY A 357 -1.09 -11.16 -14.28
N ARG A 358 -1.23 -10.91 -12.97
CA ARG A 358 -1.79 -11.88 -12.01
C ARG A 358 -3.18 -12.31 -12.44
N GLU A 359 -3.44 -13.60 -12.32
CA GLU A 359 -4.77 -14.12 -12.47
C GLU A 359 -5.65 -13.68 -11.31
N ILE A 360 -6.89 -13.32 -11.64
CA ILE A 360 -7.91 -13.00 -10.66
C ILE A 360 -9.05 -13.95 -10.95
N LEU A 361 -9.28 -14.85 -10.00
CA LEU A 361 -10.36 -15.80 -10.04
C LEU A 361 -11.60 -15.19 -9.41
N CYS A 362 -12.74 -15.80 -9.68
CA CYS A 362 -14.05 -15.37 -9.25
C CYS A 362 -14.98 -16.57 -9.30
N ASN A 363 -16.00 -16.58 -8.46
CA ASN A 363 -16.88 -17.73 -8.31
C ASN A 363 -18.29 -17.53 -8.90
N PHE A 364 -18.51 -16.48 -9.71
CA PHE A 364 -19.81 -16.15 -10.30
C PHE A 364 -19.74 -15.90 -11.82
N ARG A 365 -20.86 -16.16 -12.52
CA ARG A 365 -20.94 -16.30 -13.99
C ARG A 365 -20.57 -15.04 -14.78
N GLU A 366 -20.80 -13.85 -14.23
CA GLU A 366 -20.60 -12.57 -14.93
C GLU A 366 -19.13 -12.15 -15.01
N CYS A 367 -18.28 -12.75 -14.19
CA CYS A 367 -16.86 -12.48 -14.18
C CYS A 367 -16.16 -12.84 -15.51
N ALA A 368 -16.60 -13.89 -16.20
CA ALA A 368 -16.07 -14.26 -17.51
C ALA A 368 -16.31 -13.22 -18.61
N LYS A 369 -17.25 -12.28 -18.40
CA LYS A 369 -17.58 -11.20 -19.35
C LYS A 369 -17.00 -9.84 -18.96
N SER A 370 -16.69 -9.64 -17.68
CA SER A 370 -16.14 -8.38 -17.17
C SER A 370 -14.63 -8.44 -17.09
N SER A 371 -13.94 -8.26 -18.21
CA SER A 371 -12.48 -8.05 -18.23
C SER A 371 -12.06 -6.66 -17.67
N ARG A 372 -12.91 -6.03 -16.84
CA ARG A 372 -12.76 -4.64 -16.34
C ARG A 372 -12.80 -4.54 -14.81
N ILE A 373 -12.38 -5.58 -14.10
CA ILE A 373 -12.09 -5.46 -12.67
C ILE A 373 -10.64 -4.99 -12.50
N ALA A 374 -10.52 -3.76 -12.02
CA ALA A 374 -9.27 -3.09 -11.70
C ALA A 374 -8.88 -3.39 -10.24
N ILE A 375 -8.76 -4.68 -9.86
CA ILE A 375 -8.17 -5.03 -8.57
C ILE A 375 -6.68 -4.77 -8.69
N TYR A 376 -6.24 -3.77 -7.95
CA TYR A 376 -4.92 -3.22 -8.05
C TYR A 376 -4.33 -3.17 -6.63
N ILE A 377 -3.48 -4.13 -6.28
CA ILE A 377 -2.87 -4.24 -4.93
C ILE A 377 -1.37 -4.47 -5.00
N ALA A 378 -0.72 -3.80 -4.06
CA ALA A 378 0.67 -3.85 -3.66
C ALA A 378 1.68 -4.63 -4.52
N SER A 379 2.27 -3.91 -5.49
CA SER A 379 3.71 -3.67 -5.49
C SER A 379 3.91 -2.20 -5.87
N THR A 380 4.82 -1.50 -5.20
CA THR A 380 5.05 -0.06 -5.35
C THR A 380 4.94 0.43 -6.80
N THR A 381 3.84 1.12 -7.13
CA THR A 381 3.73 2.12 -8.21
C THR A 381 2.38 2.83 -8.13
N GLY A 382 2.42 4.14 -7.93
CA GLY A 382 1.24 4.99 -7.79
C GLY A 382 0.69 5.59 -9.09
N ILE A 383 -0.63 5.80 -9.08
CA ILE A 383 -1.40 7.01 -9.44
C ILE A 383 -1.03 7.79 -10.73
N LEU A 384 -1.93 7.76 -11.73
CA LEU A 384 -2.77 8.89 -12.22
C LEU A 384 -3.18 8.67 -13.69
N ALA A 385 -4.49 8.49 -13.91
CA ALA A 385 -5.18 8.92 -15.11
C ALA A 385 -6.64 9.20 -14.75
N PHE A 386 -7.02 10.48 -14.74
CA PHE A 386 -8.32 10.96 -15.25
C PHE A 386 -8.34 12.50 -15.29
N ILE A 387 -7.83 13.06 -16.39
CA ILE A 387 -8.31 14.32 -16.97
C ILE A 387 -8.44 14.04 -18.48
N ALA A 388 -9.51 14.56 -19.08
CA ALA A 388 -9.85 14.60 -20.51
C ALA A 388 -10.76 13.49 -21.06
N LEU A 389 -12.03 13.53 -20.67
CA LEU A 389 -13.16 13.22 -21.56
C LEU A 389 -13.91 14.52 -21.92
N VAL A 390 -13.18 15.46 -22.51
CA VAL A 390 -13.75 16.51 -23.37
C VAL A 390 -12.82 16.60 -24.56
N PHE A 391 -13.37 16.60 -25.77
CA PHE A 391 -12.70 16.53 -27.09
C PHE A 391 -12.42 15.12 -27.66
N TYR A 392 -13.47 14.33 -27.83
CA TYR A 392 -13.54 13.41 -28.98
C TYR A 392 -14.91 13.53 -29.68
N SER A 393 -15.22 14.74 -30.15
CA SER A 393 -16.37 15.02 -31.02
C SER A 393 -16.00 15.71 -32.34
N SER A 394 -14.71 15.74 -32.71
CA SER A 394 -14.26 16.39 -33.96
C SER A 394 -13.09 15.66 -34.61
N TYR A 395 -13.22 14.37 -34.90
CA TYR A 395 -12.38 13.72 -35.92
C TYR A 395 -13.09 12.52 -36.58
N ARG A 396 -14.34 12.74 -37.01
CA ARG A 396 -15.02 11.91 -38.02
C ARG A 396 -15.58 12.82 -39.11
N ARG A 397 -14.69 13.30 -39.97
CA ARG A 397 -15.01 13.70 -41.35
C ARG A 397 -13.79 13.36 -42.20
N LEU A 398 -14.05 12.79 -43.37
CA LEU A 398 -13.10 12.31 -44.38
C LEU A 398 -12.55 10.89 -44.16
N LYS A 399 -13.35 9.88 -44.53
CA LYS A 399 -13.20 9.17 -45.82
C LYS A 399 -14.21 8.03 -45.87
N ARG A 400 -15.32 8.27 -46.58
CA ARG A 400 -16.23 7.23 -47.06
C ARG A 400 -15.58 6.56 -48.28
N VAL A 401 -15.43 5.26 -48.15
CA VAL A 401 -15.66 4.20 -49.15
C VAL A 401 -16.10 4.69 -50.53
N SER A 402 -15.32 4.33 -51.56
CA SER A 402 -15.85 4.06 -52.89
C SER A 402 -14.91 3.10 -53.62
N TYR A 403 -15.33 1.84 -53.75
CA TYR A 403 -14.94 0.94 -54.84
C TYR A 403 -16.00 -0.16 -54.91
N ALA A 404 -16.93 0.00 -55.86
CA ALA A 404 -17.76 -1.06 -56.41
C ALA A 404 -17.36 -1.23 -57.90
N ARG A 405 -17.50 -2.46 -58.37
CA ARG A 405 -16.88 -3.10 -59.53
C ARG A 405 -17.56 -2.80 -60.88
N LEU A 406 -16.76 -3.02 -61.94
CA LEU A 406 -17.06 -3.65 -63.24
C LEU A 406 -18.16 -3.06 -64.13
N SER A 407 -17.75 -2.37 -65.20
CA SER A 407 -17.90 -2.77 -66.61
C SER A 407 -17.25 -1.72 -67.50
#